data_AF-A0A0F6YK84-F1
#
_entry.id   AF-A0A0F6YK84-F1
#
_cell.length_a   1.000
_cell.length_b   1.000
_cell.length_c   1.000
_cell.angle_alpha   90.00
_cell.angle_beta   90.00
_cell.angle_gamma   90.00
#
_symmetry.space_group_name_H-M   'P 1'
#
loop_
_entity.id
_entity.type
_entity.pdbx_description
1 polymer ?
#
loop_
_entity_poly.entity_id
_entity_poly.type
_entity_poly.pdbx_seq_one_letter_code
_entity_poly.pdbx_strand_id
1 'polypeptide(L)'
;MSIRTPIVLAALLALIAGCGDDDAPATPDGGADAGAVDAALPLDSGPVDAGSDDAGPSDGGGTDSGFDGGPFDGGGFCTTDAECQNADRCDGEEQCVDGMCAPSEAPLTCDDLMDCTTDSCDAATGCVYTPVDGDGDGDGACTDCNDADPLRHSGATEACDAEDNDCDDAIDEMLTGTFYPDCDGDGWAVESAPSVDGCTAPTPGATGCTTASPVWTSRPPQFDDFDCADGDTRAHTGVTGFFTTPAVDGIVAFDFDCDYSETPQYEAQGSCVGSAGACTTTTGWQSATVPACGASAAFIASCSAACAPVIETRTQGCR
;
A
#
# COMPACT_ATOMS: atom_id res chain seq x y z
N MET A 1 -39.53 -45.99 -23.47
CA MET A 1 -39.07 -44.61 -23.71
C MET A 1 -38.23 -44.20 -22.52
N SER A 2 -36.90 -44.37 -22.48
CA SER A 2 -35.87 -43.75 -23.34
C SER A 2 -36.06 -42.25 -23.45
N ILE A 3 -35.19 -41.47 -22.77
CA ILE A 3 -34.16 -40.64 -23.41
C ILE A 3 -33.05 -40.44 -22.35
N ARG A 4 -31.87 -41.00 -22.65
CA ARG A 4 -30.60 -40.67 -21.99
C ARG A 4 -29.97 -39.54 -22.81
N THR A 5 -29.65 -38.42 -22.17
CA THR A 5 -28.89 -37.33 -22.78
C THR A 5 -27.40 -37.54 -22.47
N PRO A 6 -26.50 -37.61 -23.46
CA PRO A 6 -25.07 -37.71 -23.20
C PRO A 6 -24.49 -36.31 -22.90
N ILE A 7 -23.79 -36.20 -21.77
CA ILE A 7 -22.94 -35.06 -21.43
C ILE A 7 -21.71 -35.14 -22.32
N VAL A 8 -21.54 -34.14 -23.18
CA VAL A 8 -20.35 -33.96 -24.04
C VAL A 8 -19.23 -33.40 -23.15
N LEU A 9 -18.18 -34.20 -23.00
CA LEU A 9 -16.94 -33.84 -22.34
C LEU A 9 -16.16 -32.89 -23.28
N ALA A 10 -16.21 -31.58 -23.02
CA ALA A 10 -15.36 -30.61 -23.68
C ALA A 10 -14.01 -30.58 -22.96
N ALA A 11 -12.99 -31.15 -23.59
CA ALA A 11 -11.60 -30.99 -23.21
C ALA A 11 -11.18 -29.54 -23.50
N LEU A 12 -10.98 -28.74 -22.46
CA LEU A 12 -10.37 -27.42 -22.58
C LEU A 12 -8.86 -27.62 -22.69
N LEU A 13 -8.37 -27.50 -23.92
CA LEU A 13 -6.96 -27.45 -24.25
C LEU A 13 -6.43 -26.08 -23.82
N ALA A 14 -5.67 -26.03 -22.72
CA ALA A 14 -4.96 -24.82 -22.34
C ALA A 14 -3.82 -24.60 -23.35
N LEU A 15 -3.98 -23.57 -24.19
CA LEU A 15 -2.91 -22.99 -24.98
C LEU A 15 -1.94 -22.31 -24.01
N ILE A 16 -0.68 -22.73 -24.06
CA ILE A 16 0.44 -21.98 -23.49
C ILE A 16 0.60 -20.75 -24.39
N ALA A 17 0.18 -19.58 -23.90
CA ALA A 17 0.60 -18.31 -24.47
C ALA A 17 2.03 -18.09 -24.01
N GLY A 18 2.97 -18.20 -24.95
CA GLY A 18 4.32 -17.67 -24.76
C GLY A 18 4.22 -16.15 -24.71
N CYS A 19 4.91 -15.54 -23.75
CA CYS A 19 5.24 -14.13 -23.81
C CYS A 19 6.12 -13.95 -25.06
N GLY A 20 5.61 -13.17 -26.01
CA GLY A 20 6.36 -12.76 -27.18
C GLY A 20 7.12 -11.49 -26.86
N ASP A 21 8.38 -11.47 -27.27
CA ASP A 21 9.25 -10.31 -27.33
C ASP A 21 8.65 -9.26 -28.27
N ASP A 22 8.23 -8.12 -27.73
CA ASP A 22 7.88 -6.93 -28.50
C ASP A 22 9.15 -6.11 -28.78
N ASP A 23 9.93 -6.58 -29.75
CA ASP A 23 10.91 -5.77 -30.48
C ASP A 23 10.19 -4.63 -31.23
N ALA A 24 10.42 -3.38 -30.82
CA ALA A 24 10.09 -2.21 -31.63
C ALA A 24 11.35 -1.36 -31.92
N PRO A 25 11.50 -0.84 -33.16
CA PRO A 25 12.80 -0.52 -33.75
C PRO A 25 13.34 0.86 -33.39
N ALA A 26 14.65 0.92 -33.13
CA ALA A 26 15.43 2.14 -33.08
C ALA A 26 15.40 2.92 -34.41
N THR A 27 15.26 4.24 -34.33
CA THR A 27 15.57 5.17 -35.42
C THR A 27 16.76 6.05 -35.02
N PRO A 28 17.57 6.53 -35.99
CA PRO A 28 18.90 7.03 -35.71
C PRO A 28 18.94 8.55 -35.47
N ASP A 29 19.68 8.90 -34.43
CA ASP A 29 20.73 9.93 -34.33
C ASP A 29 20.50 11.36 -34.87
N GLY A 30 20.79 12.34 -34.01
CA GLY A 30 20.83 13.76 -34.35
C GLY A 30 20.97 14.65 -33.12
N GLY A 31 22.22 14.83 -32.65
CA GLY A 31 22.55 15.52 -31.39
C GLY A 31 22.64 17.05 -31.41
N ALA A 32 23.54 17.54 -30.54
CA ALA A 32 23.90 18.92 -30.16
C ALA A 32 23.01 19.52 -29.05
N ASP A 33 23.48 20.30 -28.08
CA ASP A 33 24.80 20.74 -27.58
C ASP A 33 24.51 21.60 -26.33
N ALA A 34 25.48 21.66 -25.41
CA ALA A 34 25.76 22.69 -24.41
C ALA A 34 24.68 23.27 -23.48
N GLY A 35 25.04 23.35 -22.19
CA GLY A 35 24.59 24.46 -21.35
C GLY A 35 24.64 24.27 -19.84
N ALA A 36 25.81 24.02 -19.26
CA ALA A 36 26.02 24.16 -17.81
C ALA A 36 26.25 25.65 -17.44
N VAL A 37 25.49 26.16 -16.46
CA VAL A 37 25.86 27.29 -15.59
C VAL A 37 25.37 26.94 -14.18
N ASP A 38 26.26 26.64 -13.23
CA ASP A 38 27.13 27.53 -12.45
C ASP A 38 26.42 28.12 -11.22
N ALA A 39 26.75 27.56 -10.04
CA ALA A 39 26.76 28.19 -8.72
C ALA A 39 27.07 27.12 -7.66
N ALA A 40 27.87 27.30 -6.61
CA ALA A 40 28.92 28.25 -6.24
C ALA A 40 29.44 27.71 -4.89
N LEU A 41 30.74 27.43 -4.79
CA LEU A 41 31.46 27.25 -3.52
C LEU A 41 32.46 28.40 -3.33
N PRO A 42 32.67 28.93 -2.11
CA PRO A 42 33.88 29.68 -1.75
C PRO A 42 34.80 28.79 -0.86
N LEU A 43 36.05 28.52 -1.23
CA LEU A 43 37.29 29.33 -1.13
C LEU A 43 37.71 29.66 0.32
N ASP A 44 38.90 29.20 0.76
CA ASP A 44 40.10 30.08 0.91
C ASP A 44 41.36 29.41 1.52
N SER A 45 42.52 29.71 0.90
CA SER A 45 43.93 29.83 1.37
C SER A 45 44.62 28.69 2.16
N GLY A 46 45.83 28.19 1.86
CA GLY A 46 47.04 28.60 1.10
C GLY A 46 48.27 27.97 1.83
N PRO A 47 49.57 28.20 1.48
CA PRO A 47 50.18 28.81 0.30
C PRO A 47 51.20 27.90 -0.44
N VAL A 48 51.60 28.36 -1.62
CA VAL A 48 52.66 27.85 -2.50
C VAL A 48 54.04 28.42 -2.13
N ASP A 49 55.12 27.69 -2.42
CA ASP A 49 56.43 28.30 -2.70
C ASP A 49 57.20 27.51 -3.78
N ALA A 50 57.93 28.26 -4.60
CA ALA A 50 58.43 27.91 -5.92
C ALA A 50 59.90 27.46 -5.90
N GLY A 51 60.30 26.75 -6.97
CA GLY A 51 61.69 26.44 -7.27
C GLY A 51 61.85 25.83 -8.65
N SER A 52 61.96 26.71 -9.65
CA SER A 52 62.39 26.41 -11.02
C SER A 52 63.91 26.37 -11.10
N ASP A 53 64.51 25.41 -11.82
CA ASP A 53 65.82 25.55 -12.48
C ASP A 53 65.95 24.56 -13.66
N ASP A 54 66.19 25.12 -14.85
CA ASP A 54 66.52 24.46 -16.12
C ASP A 54 67.91 23.79 -16.09
N ALA A 55 68.01 22.56 -16.64
CA ALA A 55 69.17 22.12 -17.42
C ALA A 55 68.84 20.86 -18.23
N GLY A 56 68.85 20.99 -19.56
CA GLY A 56 68.95 19.85 -20.49
C GLY A 56 70.37 19.25 -20.57
N PRO A 57 70.67 18.48 -21.62
CA PRO A 57 70.86 17.03 -21.59
C PRO A 57 72.33 16.63 -21.41
N SER A 58 72.58 15.40 -20.95
CA SER A 58 73.88 14.76 -21.12
C SER A 58 73.68 13.28 -21.43
N ASP A 59 74.11 12.95 -22.64
CA ASP A 59 74.22 11.61 -23.20
C ASP A 59 74.98 10.67 -22.26
N GLY A 60 74.37 9.51 -21.99
CA GLY A 60 74.99 8.39 -21.32
C GLY A 60 74.54 7.10 -21.98
N GLY A 61 75.13 6.77 -23.12
CA GLY A 61 74.99 5.46 -23.74
C GLY A 61 75.62 4.36 -22.88
N GLY A 62 74.83 3.33 -22.62
CA GLY A 62 75.23 1.97 -22.23
C GLY A 62 74.04 1.06 -22.56
N THR A 63 74.01 0.46 -23.74
CA THR A 63 74.39 -0.94 -23.99
C THR A 63 73.71 -1.90 -23.02
N ASP A 64 72.61 -2.48 -23.54
CA ASP A 64 72.19 -3.88 -23.43
C ASP A 64 72.32 -4.69 -22.13
N SER A 65 71.27 -5.49 -21.92
CA SER A 65 71.20 -6.71 -21.10
C SER A 65 71.11 -6.54 -19.58
N GLY A 66 69.97 -6.01 -19.15
CA GLY A 66 69.46 -6.17 -17.79
C GLY A 66 67.95 -6.03 -17.82
N PHE A 67 67.28 -6.92 -18.57
CA PHE A 67 65.83 -7.08 -18.54
C PHE A 67 65.48 -7.55 -17.12
N ASP A 68 65.19 -6.58 -16.26
CA ASP A 68 64.71 -6.81 -14.90
C ASP A 68 63.28 -7.35 -15.05
N GLY A 69 63.18 -8.68 -15.09
CA GLY A 69 61.92 -9.41 -15.08
C GLY A 69 61.19 -9.19 -13.76
N GLY A 70 60.57 -8.02 -13.62
CA GLY A 70 59.46 -7.81 -12.71
C GLY A 70 58.25 -8.63 -13.18
N PRO A 71 57.33 -9.01 -12.28
CA PRO A 71 56.44 -10.14 -12.52
C PRO A 71 55.26 -9.87 -13.49
N PHE A 72 55.14 -8.68 -14.10
CA PHE A 72 53.93 -8.27 -14.83
C PHE A 72 54.17 -7.28 -16.00
N ASP A 73 55.34 -7.26 -16.64
CA ASP A 73 55.53 -6.47 -17.87
C ASP A 73 55.22 -7.33 -19.11
N GLY A 74 53.93 -7.37 -19.47
CA GLY A 74 53.36 -8.06 -20.65
C GLY A 74 53.79 -7.48 -22.01
N GLY A 75 55.09 -7.38 -22.26
CA GLY A 75 55.61 -6.78 -23.49
C GLY A 75 57.07 -7.17 -23.74
N GLY A 76 57.32 -8.47 -23.94
CA GLY A 76 58.68 -9.01 -24.03
C GLY A 76 58.86 -10.19 -24.98
N PHE A 77 60.13 -10.50 -25.24
CA PHE A 77 60.55 -11.79 -25.77
C PHE A 77 60.26 -12.88 -24.75
N CYS A 78 59.79 -14.04 -25.21
CA CYS A 78 59.37 -15.15 -24.36
C CYS A 78 59.98 -16.48 -24.81
N THR A 79 59.95 -17.47 -23.93
CA THR A 79 60.31 -18.87 -24.20
C THR A 79 59.21 -19.86 -23.81
N THR A 80 58.27 -19.44 -22.95
CA THR A 80 57.08 -20.20 -22.54
C THR A 80 55.87 -19.27 -22.38
N ASP A 81 54.66 -19.81 -22.48
CA ASP A 81 53.41 -19.04 -22.35
C ASP A 81 53.27 -18.38 -20.97
N ALA A 82 53.81 -18.99 -19.91
CA ALA A 82 53.77 -18.44 -18.56
C ALA A 82 54.56 -17.12 -18.40
N GLU A 83 55.51 -16.84 -19.29
CA GLU A 83 56.27 -15.58 -19.30
C GLU A 83 55.50 -14.44 -19.96
N CYS A 84 54.37 -14.75 -20.62
CA CYS A 84 53.52 -13.78 -21.31
C CYS A 84 52.27 -13.38 -20.50
N GLN A 85 51.98 -14.02 -19.37
CA GLN A 85 50.78 -13.66 -18.58
C GLN A 85 50.94 -12.28 -17.95
N ASN A 86 50.19 -11.30 -18.45
CA ASN A 86 50.26 -9.89 -18.05
C ASN A 86 49.30 -9.54 -16.87
N ALA A 87 48.73 -10.56 -16.22
CA ALA A 87 47.70 -10.46 -15.17
C ALA A 87 46.41 -9.74 -15.58
N ASP A 88 46.27 -9.35 -16.85
CA ASP A 88 45.01 -8.98 -17.47
C ASP A 88 44.33 -10.25 -17.99
N ARG A 89 43.11 -10.50 -17.51
CA ARG A 89 42.30 -11.66 -17.92
C ARG A 89 41.39 -11.33 -19.09
N CYS A 90 41.35 -10.07 -19.53
CA CYS A 90 40.35 -9.53 -20.43
C CYS A 90 40.80 -9.45 -21.89
N ASP A 91 42.11 -9.45 -22.16
CA ASP A 91 42.69 -9.30 -23.49
C ASP A 91 43.02 -10.64 -24.19
N GLY A 92 42.75 -11.77 -23.52
CA GLY A 92 42.91 -13.13 -24.03
C GLY A 92 44.08 -13.87 -23.40
N GLU A 93 44.15 -15.20 -23.55
CA GLU A 93 45.30 -15.95 -23.03
C GLU A 93 46.56 -15.61 -23.86
N GLU A 94 47.53 -14.97 -23.23
CA GLU A 94 48.80 -14.61 -23.87
C GLU A 94 49.68 -15.85 -24.07
N GLN A 95 50.03 -16.15 -25.32
CA GLN A 95 50.90 -17.27 -25.67
C GLN A 95 52.23 -16.78 -26.23
N CYS A 96 53.26 -17.59 -26.02
CA CYS A 96 54.57 -17.35 -26.58
C CYS A 96 54.65 -17.90 -28.01
N VAL A 97 54.37 -17.05 -29.00
CA VAL A 97 54.38 -17.42 -30.42
C VAL A 97 55.62 -16.85 -31.08
N ASP A 98 56.47 -17.73 -31.63
CA ASP A 98 57.73 -17.36 -32.30
C ASP A 98 58.67 -16.48 -31.45
N GLY A 99 58.64 -16.66 -30.12
CA GLY A 99 59.48 -15.94 -29.17
C GLY A 99 58.98 -14.54 -28.82
N MET A 100 57.74 -14.21 -29.19
CA MET A 100 57.05 -12.96 -28.83
C MET A 100 55.71 -13.28 -28.17
N CYS A 101 55.36 -12.53 -27.13
CA CYS A 101 54.04 -12.63 -26.51
C CYS A 101 52.98 -12.07 -27.46
N ALA A 102 51.93 -12.86 -27.69
CA ALA A 102 50.77 -12.45 -28.44
C ALA A 102 49.51 -13.09 -27.83
N PRO A 103 48.37 -12.37 -27.83
CA PRO A 103 47.09 -12.95 -27.45
C PRO A 103 46.75 -14.06 -28.44
N SER A 104 46.48 -15.25 -27.91
CA SER A 104 46.16 -16.42 -28.73
C SER A 104 44.71 -16.43 -29.23
N GLU A 105 43.85 -15.66 -28.58
CA GLU A 105 42.42 -15.59 -28.83
C GLU A 105 41.92 -14.14 -28.80
N ALA A 106 40.71 -13.92 -29.29
CA ALA A 106 40.04 -12.62 -29.20
C ALA A 106 39.83 -12.21 -27.72
N PRO A 107 39.71 -10.90 -27.42
CA PRO A 107 39.45 -10.42 -26.07
C PRO A 107 38.26 -11.13 -25.43
N LEU A 108 38.33 -11.35 -24.12
CA LEU A 108 37.28 -12.00 -23.36
C LEU A 108 35.99 -11.16 -23.45
N THR A 109 34.94 -11.73 -24.03
CA THR A 109 33.60 -11.13 -24.04
C THR A 109 32.86 -11.56 -22.78
N CYS A 110 32.63 -10.62 -21.88
CA CYS A 110 31.95 -10.86 -20.60
C CYS A 110 30.43 -10.73 -20.69
N ASP A 111 29.82 -11.09 -21.82
CA ASP A 111 28.37 -11.05 -22.01
C ASP A 111 27.76 -12.34 -21.45
N ASP A 112 26.97 -12.23 -20.38
CA ASP A 112 26.22 -13.36 -19.80
C ASP A 112 24.80 -13.49 -20.37
N LEU A 113 24.46 -12.67 -21.36
CA LEU A 113 23.16 -12.58 -22.01
C LEU A 113 22.04 -12.18 -21.04
N MET A 114 22.37 -11.51 -19.93
CA MET A 114 21.40 -10.94 -19.01
C MET A 114 21.38 -9.42 -19.16
N ASP A 115 20.32 -8.89 -19.78
CA ASP A 115 20.14 -7.44 -19.95
C ASP A 115 20.05 -6.68 -18.59
N CYS A 116 19.76 -7.41 -17.50
CA CYS A 116 19.62 -6.86 -16.15
C CYS A 116 20.97 -6.64 -15.43
N THR A 117 22.10 -7.02 -16.04
CA THR A 117 23.44 -6.75 -15.52
C THR A 117 24.23 -5.83 -16.44
N THR A 118 25.06 -4.98 -15.85
CA THR A 118 26.16 -4.34 -16.57
C THR A 118 27.36 -5.27 -16.54
N ASP A 119 27.76 -5.65 -17.74
CA ASP A 119 28.86 -6.57 -17.98
C ASP A 119 30.17 -5.79 -18.14
N SER A 120 31.13 -6.09 -17.29
CA SER A 120 32.45 -5.48 -17.34
C SER A 120 33.53 -6.53 -17.17
N CYS A 121 34.70 -6.28 -17.76
CA CYS A 121 35.88 -7.10 -17.53
C CYS A 121 36.87 -6.33 -16.65
N ASP A 122 37.14 -6.87 -15.46
CA ASP A 122 38.19 -6.40 -14.58
C ASP A 122 39.47 -7.21 -14.85
N ALA A 123 40.58 -6.53 -15.15
CA ALA A 123 41.83 -7.18 -15.52
C ALA A 123 42.29 -8.25 -14.51
N ALA A 124 42.12 -7.99 -13.20
CA ALA A 124 42.62 -8.88 -12.16
C ALA A 124 41.69 -10.08 -11.87
N THR A 125 40.38 -9.86 -11.91
CA THR A 125 39.37 -10.84 -11.48
C THR A 125 38.60 -11.50 -12.64
N GLY A 126 38.66 -10.92 -13.84
CA GLY A 126 37.95 -11.38 -15.04
C GLY A 126 36.57 -10.72 -15.17
N CYS A 127 35.59 -11.46 -15.69
CA CYS A 127 34.24 -10.94 -15.87
C CYS A 127 33.55 -10.62 -14.54
N VAL A 128 32.96 -9.43 -14.49
CA VAL A 128 32.18 -8.89 -13.39
C VAL A 128 30.81 -8.51 -13.94
N TYR A 129 29.76 -9.03 -13.29
CA TYR A 129 28.37 -8.80 -13.65
C TYR A 129 27.74 -8.03 -12.49
N THR A 130 27.46 -6.74 -12.70
CA THR A 130 26.84 -5.90 -11.66
C THR A 130 25.37 -5.70 -12.00
N PRO A 131 24.42 -6.05 -11.10
CA PRO A 131 23.01 -5.73 -11.31
C PRO A 131 22.84 -4.23 -11.56
N VAL A 132 22.06 -3.90 -12.58
CA VAL A 132 21.62 -2.52 -12.82
C VAL A 132 20.48 -2.24 -11.86
N ASP A 133 20.50 -1.08 -11.21
CA ASP A 133 19.42 -0.57 -10.36
C ASP A 133 18.84 0.65 -11.10
N GLY A 134 17.73 0.44 -11.80
CA GLY A 134 17.15 1.36 -12.76
C GLY A 134 16.44 2.55 -12.12
N ASP A 135 15.90 2.37 -10.91
CA ASP A 135 15.11 3.39 -10.20
C ASP A 135 15.71 3.86 -8.87
N GLY A 136 16.76 3.20 -8.38
CA GLY A 136 17.59 3.63 -7.27
C GLY A 136 17.08 3.21 -5.88
N ASP A 137 16.27 2.17 -5.75
CA ASP A 137 15.78 1.68 -4.46
C ASP A 137 16.73 0.68 -3.76
N GLY A 138 17.76 0.23 -4.47
CA GLY A 138 18.81 -0.65 -3.96
C GLY A 138 18.61 -2.13 -4.27
N ASP A 139 17.54 -2.52 -4.96
CA ASP A 139 17.45 -3.80 -5.64
C ASP A 139 17.96 -3.68 -7.08
N GLY A 140 18.52 -4.77 -7.60
CA GLY A 140 18.93 -4.83 -9.00
C GLY A 140 17.80 -5.36 -9.86
N ALA A 141 17.71 -4.94 -11.11
CA ALA A 141 16.78 -5.36 -12.15
C ALA A 141 16.54 -6.87 -12.27
N CYS A 142 17.48 -7.71 -11.82
CA CYS A 142 17.33 -9.17 -11.85
C CYS A 142 16.54 -9.74 -10.65
N THR A 143 16.40 -8.97 -9.57
CA THR A 143 15.68 -9.32 -8.33
C THR A 143 14.50 -8.39 -8.06
N ASP A 144 14.51 -7.22 -8.69
CA ASP A 144 13.45 -6.24 -8.68
C ASP A 144 12.32 -6.68 -9.63
N CYS A 145 11.08 -6.71 -9.13
CA CYS A 145 9.92 -7.05 -9.94
C CYS A 145 9.46 -5.91 -10.87
N ASN A 146 9.92 -4.67 -10.63
CA ASN A 146 9.76 -3.54 -11.55
C ASN A 146 10.88 -2.48 -11.38
N ASP A 147 11.98 -2.66 -12.11
CA ASP A 147 13.19 -1.80 -12.19
C ASP A 147 12.96 -0.34 -12.68
N ALA A 148 11.71 0.08 -12.80
CA ALA A 148 11.31 1.44 -13.17
C ALA A 148 10.44 2.12 -12.10
N ASP A 149 10.16 1.45 -10.98
CA ASP A 149 9.31 1.94 -9.90
C ASP A 149 9.89 1.62 -8.52
N PRO A 150 10.48 2.62 -7.82
CA PRO A 150 11.20 2.42 -6.57
C PRO A 150 10.29 2.12 -5.36
N LEU A 151 9.01 1.83 -5.61
CA LEU A 151 8.04 1.35 -4.63
C LEU A 151 7.67 -0.12 -4.85
N ARG A 152 8.31 -0.80 -5.80
CA ARG A 152 8.00 -2.18 -6.20
C ARG A 152 9.26 -3.02 -6.23
N HIS A 153 9.80 -3.29 -5.04
CA HIS A 153 11.09 -3.94 -4.86
C HIS A 153 11.09 -4.86 -3.64
N SER A 154 12.15 -5.64 -3.46
CA SER A 154 12.17 -6.66 -2.43
C SER A 154 12.01 -6.07 -1.02
N GLY A 155 11.00 -6.54 -0.30
CA GLY A 155 10.70 -6.06 1.05
C GLY A 155 10.19 -4.62 1.13
N ALA A 156 9.66 -4.05 0.03
CA ALA A 156 8.85 -2.84 0.09
C ALA A 156 7.60 -3.06 0.97
N THR A 157 6.85 -1.99 1.22
CA THR A 157 5.57 -2.11 1.94
C THR A 157 4.45 -2.24 0.93
N GLU A 158 3.66 -3.30 1.06
CA GLU A 158 2.44 -3.47 0.28
C GLU A 158 1.52 -2.25 0.34
N ALA A 159 1.05 -1.86 -0.84
CA ALA A 159 -0.07 -0.96 -1.02
C ALA A 159 -1.32 -1.77 -1.40
N CYS A 160 -2.49 -1.13 -1.40
CA CYS A 160 -3.70 -1.75 -1.95
C CYS A 160 -3.96 -1.17 -3.33
N ASP A 161 -3.16 -1.59 -4.28
CA ASP A 161 -3.19 -1.16 -5.68
C ASP A 161 -3.31 -2.34 -6.67
N ALA A 162 -3.42 -3.57 -6.16
CA ALA A 162 -3.54 -4.83 -6.91
C ALA A 162 -2.24 -5.22 -7.63
N GLU A 163 -1.15 -4.91 -6.95
CA GLU A 163 0.20 -4.88 -7.43
C GLU A 163 1.10 -5.48 -6.32
N ASP A 164 2.10 -6.28 -6.68
CA ASP A 164 3.04 -6.93 -5.72
C ASP A 164 4.18 -5.96 -5.40
N ASN A 165 4.10 -5.18 -4.32
CA ASN A 165 5.11 -4.16 -4.04
C ASN A 165 6.39 -4.74 -3.46
N ASP A 166 6.32 -5.84 -2.71
CA ASP A 166 7.46 -6.41 -2.00
C ASP A 166 8.17 -7.57 -2.74
N CYS A 167 7.70 -7.88 -3.94
CA CYS A 167 8.20 -8.88 -4.89
C CYS A 167 8.20 -10.31 -4.32
N ASP A 168 7.18 -10.69 -3.53
CA ASP A 168 7.05 -12.03 -2.93
C ASP A 168 6.09 -12.99 -3.66
N ASP A 169 5.59 -12.59 -4.84
CA ASP A 169 4.57 -13.24 -5.67
C ASP A 169 3.14 -13.23 -5.05
N ALA A 170 2.93 -12.58 -3.91
CA ALA A 170 1.62 -12.22 -3.40
C ALA A 170 1.26 -10.78 -3.82
N ILE A 171 -0.04 -10.49 -3.80
CA ILE A 171 -0.56 -9.17 -4.17
C ILE A 171 -1.41 -8.68 -3.02
N ASP A 172 -1.13 -7.46 -2.55
CA ASP A 172 -1.80 -6.78 -1.44
C ASP A 172 -1.91 -7.67 -0.18
N GLU A 173 -0.93 -8.52 0.10
CA GLU A 173 -1.01 -9.44 1.24
C GLU A 173 -0.87 -8.71 2.58
N MET A 174 -1.40 -9.33 3.64
CA MET A 174 -1.45 -8.75 4.98
C MET A 174 -2.20 -7.40 5.10
N LEU A 175 -2.82 -6.90 4.02
CA LEU A 175 -3.68 -5.71 3.99
C LEU A 175 -5.18 -6.04 4.07
N THR A 176 -5.55 -7.31 4.21
CA THR A 176 -6.94 -7.76 4.19
C THR A 176 -7.72 -7.30 5.43
N GLY A 177 -8.72 -6.46 5.23
CA GLY A 177 -9.79 -6.13 6.17
C GLY A 177 -11.08 -6.90 5.87
N THR A 178 -11.94 -7.05 6.87
CA THR A 178 -13.30 -7.59 6.71
C THR A 178 -14.31 -6.45 6.77
N PHE A 179 -15.14 -6.34 5.76
CA PHE A 179 -16.14 -5.28 5.60
C PHE A 179 -17.56 -5.83 5.68
N TYR A 180 -18.45 -5.06 6.32
CA TYR A 180 -19.86 -5.37 6.49
C TYR A 180 -20.72 -4.25 5.89
N PRO A 181 -21.83 -4.59 5.20
CA PRO A 181 -22.77 -3.59 4.68
C PRO A 181 -23.35 -2.73 5.81
N ASP A 182 -23.19 -1.42 5.67
CA ASP A 182 -23.82 -0.40 6.52
C ASP A 182 -24.80 0.37 5.62
N CYS A 183 -26.09 0.11 5.80
CA CYS A 183 -27.10 0.52 4.84
C CYS A 183 -27.52 1.99 4.99
N ASP A 184 -27.41 2.59 6.17
CA ASP A 184 -27.79 3.99 6.40
C ASP A 184 -26.62 4.93 6.73
N GLY A 185 -25.42 4.37 6.91
CA GLY A 185 -24.19 5.12 7.10
C GLY A 185 -23.93 5.52 8.55
N ASP A 186 -24.49 4.82 9.52
CA ASP A 186 -24.29 5.10 10.95
C ASP A 186 -23.06 4.38 11.56
N GLY A 187 -22.42 3.51 10.79
CA GLY A 187 -21.24 2.73 11.16
C GLY A 187 -21.55 1.34 11.72
N TRP A 188 -22.81 0.94 11.74
CA TRP A 188 -23.28 -0.35 12.23
C TRP A 188 -23.82 -1.18 11.09
N ALA A 189 -23.77 -2.50 11.26
CA ALA A 189 -24.31 -3.46 10.32
C ALA A 189 -25.34 -4.33 11.04
N VAL A 190 -26.30 -4.87 10.29
CA VAL A 190 -27.26 -5.82 10.85
C VAL A 190 -26.56 -7.07 11.38
N GLU A 191 -27.14 -7.71 12.40
CA GLU A 191 -26.54 -8.88 13.08
C GLU A 191 -26.14 -10.01 12.11
N SER A 192 -26.95 -10.20 11.05
CA SER A 192 -26.75 -11.26 10.05
C SER A 192 -26.05 -10.78 8.76
N ALA A 193 -25.43 -9.60 8.79
CA ALA A 193 -24.83 -9.02 7.62
C ALA A 193 -23.75 -9.95 7.02
N PRO A 194 -23.76 -10.18 5.70
CA PRO A 194 -22.66 -10.88 5.06
C PRO A 194 -21.37 -10.06 5.17
N SER A 195 -20.22 -10.72 5.18
CA SER A 195 -18.93 -10.05 5.15
C SER A 195 -18.23 -10.22 3.80
N VAL A 196 -17.40 -9.25 3.44
CA VAL A 196 -16.48 -9.33 2.31
C VAL A 196 -15.08 -9.03 2.82
N ASP A 197 -14.14 -9.92 2.52
CA ASP A 197 -12.73 -9.70 2.81
C ASP A 197 -12.07 -9.02 1.61
N GLY A 198 -11.19 -8.05 1.88
CA GLY A 198 -10.43 -7.35 0.85
C GLY A 198 -9.55 -6.27 1.46
N CYS A 199 -8.69 -5.66 0.65
CA CYS A 199 -7.76 -4.66 1.15
C CYS A 199 -8.39 -3.26 1.25
N THR A 200 -9.45 -3.02 0.46
CA THR A 200 -10.33 -1.85 0.58
C THR A 200 -11.80 -2.26 0.62
N ALA A 201 -12.63 -1.40 1.21
CA ALA A 201 -14.08 -1.59 1.21
C ALA A 201 -14.59 -1.65 -0.24
N PRO A 202 -15.47 -2.61 -0.59
CA PRO A 202 -16.03 -2.68 -1.93
C PRO A 202 -16.81 -1.42 -2.30
N THR A 203 -17.15 -1.24 -3.59
CA THR A 203 -18.09 -0.18 -3.99
C THR A 203 -19.45 -0.38 -3.30
N PRO A 204 -20.01 0.64 -2.62
CA PRO A 204 -21.20 0.46 -1.78
C PRO A 204 -22.48 -0.03 -2.48
N GLY A 205 -22.58 0.10 -3.81
CA GLY A 205 -23.73 -0.37 -4.58
C GLY A 205 -23.81 -1.88 -4.80
N ALA A 206 -22.88 -2.66 -4.25
CA ALA A 206 -22.85 -4.12 -4.38
C ALA A 206 -23.67 -4.86 -3.31
N THR A 207 -24.15 -4.16 -2.29
CA THR A 207 -24.83 -4.74 -1.12
C THR A 207 -26.34 -4.73 -1.31
N GLY A 208 -27.03 -5.71 -0.73
CA GLY A 208 -28.50 -5.80 -0.77
C GLY A 208 -29.25 -4.67 -0.04
N CYS A 209 -28.57 -3.56 0.28
CA CYS A 209 -29.16 -2.36 0.87
C CYS A 209 -30.12 -1.71 -0.14
N THR A 210 -31.32 -1.35 0.32
CA THR A 210 -32.35 -0.69 -0.52
C THR A 210 -32.40 0.83 -0.32
N THR A 211 -31.52 1.33 0.54
CA THR A 211 -31.46 2.70 1.04
C THR A 211 -30.59 3.59 0.17
N ALA A 212 -30.70 4.91 0.38
CA ALA A 212 -30.14 5.91 -0.52
C ALA A 212 -28.63 6.17 -0.33
N SER A 213 -27.98 5.61 0.71
CA SER A 213 -26.57 5.86 1.00
C SER A 213 -25.88 4.67 1.68
N PRO A 214 -25.86 3.49 1.03
CA PRO A 214 -25.09 2.38 1.55
C PRO A 214 -23.61 2.77 1.60
N VAL A 215 -22.94 2.33 2.66
CA VAL A 215 -21.49 2.35 2.85
C VAL A 215 -21.05 1.00 3.42
N TRP A 216 -19.78 0.90 3.82
CA TRP A 216 -19.24 -0.27 4.48
C TRP A 216 -18.66 0.13 5.83
N THR A 217 -18.86 -0.72 6.82
CA THR A 217 -18.20 -0.62 8.12
C THR A 217 -17.22 -1.78 8.29
N SER A 218 -16.09 -1.53 8.97
CA SER A 218 -15.19 -2.58 9.42
C SER A 218 -15.55 -3.08 10.83
N ARG A 219 -16.67 -2.61 11.37
CA ARG A 219 -17.17 -3.00 12.68
C ARG A 219 -17.91 -4.35 12.55
N PRO A 220 -17.43 -5.41 13.21
CA PRO A 220 -18.09 -6.70 13.13
C PRO A 220 -19.41 -6.67 13.89
N PRO A 221 -20.55 -7.00 13.26
CA PRO A 221 -21.81 -7.09 13.96
C PRO A 221 -21.78 -8.25 14.95
N GLN A 222 -22.19 -7.99 16.18
CA GLN A 222 -22.34 -8.99 17.25
C GLN A 222 -23.75 -8.91 17.83
N PHE A 223 -24.12 -9.89 18.66
CA PHE A 223 -25.44 -9.95 19.29
C PHE A 223 -25.78 -8.70 20.13
N ASP A 224 -24.78 -8.04 20.71
CA ASP A 224 -24.90 -6.79 21.48
C ASP A 224 -24.27 -5.58 20.77
N ASP A 225 -23.94 -5.74 19.48
CA ASP A 225 -23.24 -4.76 18.68
C ASP A 225 -23.76 -4.77 17.23
N PHE A 226 -24.97 -4.27 16.99
CA PHE A 226 -25.60 -4.32 15.66
C PHE A 226 -26.60 -3.18 15.40
N ASP A 227 -26.95 -3.03 14.12
CA ASP A 227 -28.02 -2.17 13.59
C ASP A 227 -29.34 -2.95 13.49
N CYS A 228 -30.41 -2.42 14.06
CA CYS A 228 -31.76 -3.03 13.99
C CYS A 228 -32.73 -2.31 13.04
N ALA A 229 -32.28 -1.28 12.33
CA ALA A 229 -33.05 -0.59 11.31
C ALA A 229 -32.15 -0.05 10.17
N ASP A 230 -31.99 -0.84 9.10
CA ASP A 230 -31.15 -0.57 7.92
C ASP A 230 -31.29 0.82 7.25
N GLY A 231 -32.37 1.55 7.54
CA GLY A 231 -32.71 2.84 6.94
C GLY A 231 -32.78 3.99 7.93
N ASP A 232 -32.31 3.81 9.17
CA ASP A 232 -32.44 4.78 10.23
C ASP A 232 -31.22 4.82 11.16
N THR A 233 -30.34 5.81 10.91
CA THR A 233 -29.06 6.00 11.59
C THR A 233 -29.14 6.25 13.10
N ARG A 234 -30.34 6.17 13.68
CA ARG A 234 -30.64 6.36 15.09
C ARG A 234 -30.81 5.02 15.81
N ALA A 235 -30.91 3.91 15.09
CA ALA A 235 -31.35 2.63 15.60
C ALA A 235 -30.22 1.61 15.60
N HIS A 236 -29.37 1.68 16.63
CA HIS A 236 -28.25 0.79 16.79
C HIS A 236 -28.01 0.54 18.29
N THR A 237 -27.34 -0.55 18.63
CA THR A 237 -27.06 -0.82 20.05
C THR A 237 -26.27 0.32 20.72
N GLY A 238 -26.47 0.49 22.03
CA GLY A 238 -25.80 1.54 22.82
C GLY A 238 -26.39 2.95 22.68
N VAL A 239 -27.49 3.10 21.93
CA VAL A 239 -28.27 4.34 21.91
C VAL A 239 -28.84 4.63 23.30
N THR A 240 -28.68 5.88 23.75
CA THR A 240 -29.21 6.34 25.04
C THR A 240 -30.25 7.45 24.89
N GLY A 241 -30.36 8.00 23.68
CA GLY A 241 -31.35 9.02 23.33
C GLY A 241 -32.76 8.44 23.28
N PHE A 242 -33.76 9.31 23.39
CA PHE A 242 -35.17 8.94 23.20
C PHE A 242 -35.72 9.69 22.00
N PHE A 243 -36.51 9.00 21.19
CA PHE A 243 -37.05 9.52 19.94
C PHE A 243 -38.58 9.50 19.96
N THR A 244 -39.18 10.52 19.35
CA THR A 244 -40.64 10.73 19.33
C THR A 244 -41.29 10.35 18.01
N THR A 245 -40.47 10.00 17.02
CA THR A 245 -40.88 9.48 15.71
C THR A 245 -40.39 8.03 15.61
N PRO A 246 -41.14 7.14 14.95
CA PRO A 246 -40.72 5.76 14.80
C PRO A 246 -39.44 5.63 13.97
N ALA A 247 -38.73 4.52 14.15
CA ALA A 247 -37.63 4.09 13.32
C ALA A 247 -38.13 3.74 11.91
N VAL A 248 -37.36 4.08 10.88
CA VAL A 248 -37.63 3.64 9.51
C VAL A 248 -37.19 2.20 9.36
N ASP A 249 -38.10 1.31 8.98
CA ASP A 249 -37.84 -0.13 8.78
C ASP A 249 -37.29 -0.89 10.01
N GLY A 250 -37.38 -0.31 11.21
CA GLY A 250 -36.95 -0.94 12.46
C GLY A 250 -37.78 -2.18 12.81
N ILE A 251 -37.12 -3.17 13.41
CA ILE A 251 -37.75 -4.43 13.89
C ILE A 251 -38.91 -4.14 14.83
N VAL A 252 -38.72 -3.15 15.73
CA VAL A 252 -39.75 -2.57 16.60
C VAL A 252 -39.74 -1.06 16.39
N ALA A 253 -40.93 -0.45 16.26
CA ALA A 253 -41.06 0.91 15.75
C ALA A 253 -40.38 1.98 16.61
N PHE A 254 -40.20 1.76 17.90
CA PHE A 254 -39.53 2.69 18.80
C PHE A 254 -38.38 2.07 19.60
N ASP A 255 -37.86 0.95 19.12
CA ASP A 255 -36.64 0.32 19.64
C ASP A 255 -35.47 0.87 18.84
N PHE A 256 -34.73 1.77 19.46
CA PHE A 256 -33.56 2.43 18.89
C PHE A 256 -32.27 1.94 19.53
N ASP A 257 -32.32 1.25 20.68
CA ASP A 257 -31.15 0.63 21.31
C ASP A 257 -31.02 -0.88 21.04
N CYS A 258 -31.91 -1.41 20.19
CA CYS A 258 -31.90 -2.75 19.62
C CYS A 258 -31.99 -3.87 20.68
N ASP A 259 -32.70 -3.61 21.78
CA ASP A 259 -32.88 -4.57 22.87
C ASP A 259 -34.20 -5.38 22.78
N TYR A 260 -34.96 -5.19 21.70
CA TYR A 260 -36.26 -5.78 21.41
C TYR A 260 -37.39 -5.30 22.34
N SER A 261 -37.19 -4.16 23.02
CA SER A 261 -38.18 -3.56 23.91
C SER A 261 -38.33 -2.06 23.66
N GLU A 262 -39.53 -1.53 23.93
CA GLU A 262 -39.75 -0.09 23.89
C GLU A 262 -39.63 0.46 25.32
N THR A 263 -38.56 1.20 25.59
CA THR A 263 -38.30 1.85 26.87
C THR A 263 -38.84 3.30 26.85
N PRO A 264 -39.88 3.63 27.64
CA PRO A 264 -40.44 4.98 27.65
C PRO A 264 -39.53 5.99 28.37
N GLN A 265 -39.31 7.16 27.77
CA GLN A 265 -38.59 8.28 28.38
C GLN A 265 -39.17 8.74 29.73
N TYR A 266 -40.51 8.75 29.84
CA TYR A 266 -41.24 9.15 31.04
C TYR A 266 -42.22 8.05 31.45
N GLU A 267 -41.96 7.43 32.60
CA GLU A 267 -42.78 6.31 33.11
C GLU A 267 -43.69 6.71 34.29
N ALA A 268 -43.51 7.92 34.82
CA ALA A 268 -44.16 8.35 36.06
C ALA A 268 -45.30 9.34 35.82
N GLN A 269 -46.27 9.31 36.73
CA GLN A 269 -47.29 10.35 36.85
C GLN A 269 -46.69 11.60 37.51
N GLY A 270 -46.99 12.77 36.96
CA GLY A 270 -46.61 14.04 37.54
C GLY A 270 -47.55 14.47 38.67
N SER A 271 -47.06 15.29 39.60
CA SER A 271 -47.87 15.84 40.68
C SER A 271 -47.34 17.17 41.22
N CYS A 272 -48.24 17.94 41.84
CA CYS A 272 -47.92 19.15 42.59
C CYS A 272 -48.40 18.97 44.03
N VAL A 273 -47.48 18.93 44.99
CA VAL A 273 -47.79 18.69 46.40
C VAL A 273 -47.34 19.89 47.24
N GLY A 274 -48.31 20.55 47.89
CA GLY A 274 -48.04 21.69 48.78
C GLY A 274 -47.65 21.25 50.18
N SER A 275 -46.54 21.79 50.71
CA SER A 275 -46.09 21.58 52.09
C SER A 275 -45.42 22.83 52.66
N ALA A 276 -45.85 23.28 53.85
CA ALA A 276 -45.26 24.38 54.62
C ALA A 276 -44.95 25.68 53.84
N GLY A 277 -45.82 26.07 52.89
CA GLY A 277 -45.64 27.28 52.08
C GLY A 277 -44.75 27.10 50.85
N ALA A 278 -44.29 25.86 50.56
CA ALA A 278 -43.61 25.48 49.34
C ALA A 278 -44.45 24.47 48.54
N CYS A 279 -44.19 24.38 47.23
CA CYS A 279 -44.80 23.37 46.36
C CYS A 279 -43.71 22.47 45.77
N THR A 280 -43.80 21.18 46.01
CA THR A 280 -42.91 20.19 45.42
C THR A 280 -43.48 19.75 44.08
N THR A 281 -42.64 19.80 43.04
CA THR A 281 -42.98 19.34 41.69
C THR A 281 -42.44 17.94 41.49
N THR A 282 -43.30 17.02 41.08
CA THR A 282 -42.89 15.78 40.40
C THR A 282 -43.30 15.91 38.94
N THR A 283 -42.33 15.92 38.04
CA THR A 283 -42.62 15.98 36.61
C THR A 283 -43.10 14.63 36.11
N GLY A 284 -44.06 14.61 35.19
CA GLY A 284 -44.57 13.37 34.63
C GLY A 284 -45.90 13.55 33.93
N TRP A 285 -46.49 12.44 33.50
CA TRP A 285 -47.78 12.44 32.82
C TRP A 285 -48.91 12.88 33.75
N GLN A 286 -49.87 13.65 33.24
CA GLN A 286 -51.07 13.97 34.02
C GLN A 286 -51.98 12.74 34.16
N SER A 287 -52.01 11.90 33.14
CA SER A 287 -52.75 10.64 33.10
C SER A 287 -52.16 9.60 34.06
N ALA A 288 -53.00 8.72 34.61
CA ALA A 288 -52.56 7.56 35.38
C ALA A 288 -51.94 6.46 34.50
N THR A 289 -52.22 6.49 33.20
CA THR A 289 -51.62 5.57 32.21
C THR A 289 -50.59 6.33 31.39
N VAL A 290 -49.38 5.77 31.31
CA VAL A 290 -48.29 6.26 30.46
C VAL A 290 -48.73 6.19 28.98
N PRO A 291 -48.63 7.29 28.21
CA PRO A 291 -48.92 7.27 26.78
C PRO A 291 -47.99 6.30 26.04
N ALA A 292 -48.48 5.70 24.96
CA ALA A 292 -47.66 4.89 24.07
C ALA A 292 -46.58 5.75 23.37
N CYS A 293 -45.51 5.11 22.89
CA CYS A 293 -44.44 5.76 22.14
C CYS A 293 -44.98 6.56 20.95
N GLY A 294 -44.46 7.78 20.75
CA GLY A 294 -44.93 8.72 19.73
C GLY A 294 -46.30 9.36 19.99
N ALA A 295 -47.03 8.97 21.04
CA ALA A 295 -48.29 9.60 21.39
C ALA A 295 -48.07 10.90 22.18
N SER A 296 -48.90 11.91 21.91
CA SER A 296 -48.87 13.18 22.63
C SER A 296 -49.95 13.24 23.71
N ALA A 297 -49.58 13.67 24.91
CA ALA A 297 -50.49 13.82 26.04
C ALA A 297 -50.12 15.01 26.92
N ALA A 298 -50.99 15.30 27.89
CA ALA A 298 -50.76 16.34 28.88
C ALA A 298 -49.69 15.91 29.90
N PHE A 299 -48.69 16.77 30.08
CA PHE A 299 -47.52 16.54 30.93
C PHE A 299 -47.40 17.67 31.95
N ILE A 300 -47.17 17.33 33.21
CA ILE A 300 -46.93 18.30 34.29
C ILE A 300 -45.44 18.63 34.28
N ALA A 301 -45.08 19.79 33.72
CA ALA A 301 -43.69 20.23 33.57
C ALA A 301 -43.18 20.98 34.80
N SER A 302 -44.07 21.69 35.50
CA SER A 302 -43.76 22.39 36.74
C SER A 302 -45.01 22.66 37.57
N CYS A 303 -44.82 23.22 38.77
CA CYS A 303 -45.91 23.72 39.60
C CYS A 303 -45.78 25.24 39.76
N SER A 304 -46.90 25.95 39.66
CA SER A 304 -46.97 27.40 39.89
C SER A 304 -46.76 27.76 41.37
N ALA A 305 -46.58 29.05 41.66
CA ALA A 305 -46.50 29.56 43.04
C ALA A 305 -47.76 29.28 43.88
N ALA A 306 -48.92 29.09 43.23
CA ALA A 306 -50.16 28.66 43.88
C ALA A 306 -50.28 27.13 44.03
N CYS A 307 -49.21 26.39 43.73
CA CYS A 307 -49.15 24.93 43.68
C CYS A 307 -50.14 24.26 42.72
N ALA A 308 -50.58 24.98 41.69
CA ALA A 308 -51.33 24.42 40.58
C ALA A 308 -50.36 23.86 39.51
N PRO A 309 -50.68 22.72 38.86
CA PRO A 309 -49.85 22.16 37.80
C PRO A 309 -49.79 23.07 36.59
N VAL A 310 -48.57 23.26 36.07
CA VAL A 310 -48.31 23.88 34.77
C VAL A 310 -48.20 22.75 33.76
N ILE A 311 -49.24 22.65 32.93
CA ILE A 311 -49.42 21.55 31.98
C ILE A 311 -48.96 22.00 30.60
N GLU A 312 -48.19 21.15 29.93
CA GLU A 312 -47.83 21.28 28.53
C GLU A 312 -48.16 20.00 27.77
N THR A 313 -48.23 20.08 26.44
CA THR A 313 -48.34 18.90 25.59
C THR A 313 -46.94 18.36 25.31
N ARG A 314 -46.69 17.09 25.65
CA ARG A 314 -45.47 16.37 25.27
C ARG A 314 -45.79 15.11 24.51
N THR A 315 -44.90 14.76 23.58
CA THR A 315 -44.89 13.47 22.90
C THR A 315 -44.00 12.51 23.69
N GLN A 316 -44.48 11.29 23.91
CA GLN A 316 -43.71 10.24 24.56
C GLN A 316 -42.55 9.83 23.64
N GLY A 317 -41.32 10.14 24.07
CA GLY A 317 -40.14 9.56 23.47
C GLY A 317 -39.94 8.13 23.97
N CYS A 318 -39.42 7.28 23.11
CA CYS A 318 -39.01 5.93 23.44
C CYS A 318 -37.67 5.62 22.78
N ARG A 319 -37.05 4.57 23.28
CA ARG A 319 -35.88 3.94 22.68
C ARG A 319 -35.98 2.45 22.85
#